data_AF-A0A2G5VE59-F1
#
_entry.id   AF-A0A2G5VE59-F1
#
_cell.length_a   1.000
_cell.length_b   1.000
_cell.length_c   1.000
_cell.angle_alpha   90.00
_cell.angle_beta   90.00
_cell.angle_gamma   90.00
#
_symmetry.space_group_name_H-M   'P 1'
#
loop_
_entity.id
_entity.type
_entity.pdbx_description
1 polymer ?
#
loop_
_entity_poly.entity_id
_entity_poly.type
_entity_poly.pdbx_seq_one_letter_code
_entity_poly.pdbx_strand_id
1 'polypeptide(L)'
;MGPSLNLEVMRKKLADDTLFKLACKKPKALMKKRRKNMSEDVFGNQLARVHVGKQRTDDIQTRKVKALKKTPLVEAAAGEDAAMEE
;
A
#
# COMPACT_ATOMS: atom_id res chain seq x y z
N MET A 1 5.37 40.83 -40.68
CA MET A 1 5.50 40.18 -41.99
C MET A 1 6.17 38.83 -41.78
N GLY A 2 5.39 37.75 -41.77
CA GLY A 2 5.90 36.38 -41.64
C GLY A 2 5.66 35.63 -42.96
N PRO A 3 6.46 34.60 -43.28
CA PRO A 3 6.25 33.83 -44.48
C PRO A 3 4.88 33.13 -44.41
N SER A 4 4.09 33.26 -45.48
CA SER A 4 2.85 32.51 -45.65
C SER A 4 3.14 31.27 -46.48
N LEU A 5 2.92 30.09 -45.89
CA LEU A 5 3.08 28.81 -46.58
C LEU A 5 1.81 27.98 -46.47
N ASN A 6 1.44 27.36 -47.59
CA ASN A 6 0.47 26.28 -47.65
C ASN A 6 1.25 24.99 -47.96
N LEU A 7 1.19 24.02 -47.03
CA LEU A 7 1.89 22.75 -47.15
C LEU A 7 0.87 21.63 -47.31
N GLU A 8 1.11 20.77 -48.30
CA GLU A 8 0.34 19.55 -48.53
C GLU A 8 1.21 18.32 -48.32
N VAL A 9 0.61 17.23 -47.83
CA VAL A 9 1.34 16.02 -47.48
C VAL A 9 1.43 15.10 -48.70
N MET A 10 2.66 14.87 -49.17
CA MET A 10 2.94 13.95 -50.27
C MET A 10 3.38 12.56 -49.74
N ARG A 11 4.41 11.95 -50.33
CA ARG A 11 4.88 10.61 -49.94
C ARG A 11 5.54 10.62 -48.57
N LYS A 12 5.35 9.54 -47.80
CA LYS A 12 5.96 9.33 -46.48
C LYS A 12 6.87 8.11 -46.50
N LYS A 13 8.05 8.24 -45.89
CA LYS A 13 8.95 7.11 -45.57
C LYS A 13 9.13 7.08 -44.06
N LEU A 14 8.22 6.39 -43.38
CA LEU A 14 8.30 6.21 -41.94
C LEU A 14 9.43 5.25 -41.60
N ALA A 15 10.03 5.45 -40.43
CA ALA A 15 11.03 4.53 -39.90
C ALA A 15 10.36 3.21 -39.49
N ASP A 16 11.15 2.13 -39.52
CA ASP A 16 10.73 0.86 -38.93
C ASP A 16 10.56 0.99 -37.40
N ASP A 17 9.67 0.19 -36.83
CA ASP A 17 9.33 0.21 -35.41
C ASP A 17 10.55 -0.05 -34.52
N THR A 18 11.47 -0.90 -34.97
CA THR A 18 12.67 -1.23 -34.20
C THR A 18 13.63 -0.04 -34.13
N LEU A 19 13.82 0.65 -35.26
CA LEU A 19 14.67 1.84 -35.37
C LEU A 19 14.10 3.01 -34.58
N PHE A 20 12.79 3.21 -34.64
CA PHE A 20 12.11 4.26 -33.89
C PHE A 20 12.25 4.05 -32.36
N LYS A 21 12.05 2.81 -31.88
CA LYS A 21 12.22 2.46 -30.46
C LYS A 21 13.66 2.66 -29.98
N LEU A 22 14.64 2.34 -30.82
CA LEU A 22 16.05 2.54 -30.49
C LEU A 22 16.38 4.03 -30.36
N ALA A 23 15.95 4.86 -31.32
CA ALA A 23 16.19 6.30 -31.30
C ALA A 23 15.52 6.98 -30.09
N CYS A 24 14.33 6.53 -29.67
CA CYS A 24 13.61 7.08 -28.53
C CYS A 24 14.07 6.52 -27.16
N LYS A 25 15.11 5.69 -27.11
CA LYS A 25 15.57 5.07 -25.87
C LYS A 25 16.28 6.10 -24.97
N LYS A 26 15.71 6.35 -23.79
CA LYS A 26 16.34 7.23 -22.79
C LYS A 26 17.46 6.50 -22.03
N PRO A 27 18.56 7.17 -21.67
CA PRO A 27 19.62 6.59 -20.85
C PRO A 27 19.08 6.08 -19.50
N LYS A 28 19.61 4.94 -19.02
CA LYS A 28 19.18 4.33 -17.75
C LYS A 28 19.45 5.25 -16.54
N ALA A 29 20.46 6.12 -16.62
CA ALA A 29 20.79 7.08 -15.56
C ALA A 29 19.70 8.15 -15.38
N LEU A 30 19.07 8.60 -16.46
CA LEU A 30 17.94 9.54 -16.40
C LEU A 30 16.66 8.88 -15.89
N MET A 31 16.49 7.58 -16.17
CA MET A 31 15.31 6.82 -15.76
C MET A 31 15.54 6.15 -14.40
N LYS A 32 15.46 6.94 -13.31
CA LYS A 32 15.49 6.37 -11.96
C LYS A 32 14.27 5.46 -11.77
N LYS A 33 14.51 4.14 -11.70
CA LYS A 33 13.46 3.16 -11.38
C LYS A 33 12.98 3.42 -9.96
N ARG A 34 11.68 3.68 -9.78
CA ARG A 34 11.10 3.78 -8.44
C ARG A 34 11.15 2.41 -7.77
N ARG A 35 11.75 2.34 -6.59
CA ARG A 35 11.70 1.16 -5.72
C ARG A 35 10.39 1.23 -4.92
N LYS A 36 9.59 0.15 -4.93
CA LYS A 36 8.31 0.10 -4.20
C LYS A 36 8.56 0.31 -2.70
N ASN A 37 7.67 1.05 -2.03
CA ASN A 37 7.72 1.37 -0.60
C ASN A 37 8.93 2.21 -0.15
N MET A 38 9.67 2.83 -1.07
CA MET A 38 10.77 3.75 -0.76
C MET A 38 10.45 5.13 -1.36
N SER A 39 10.48 6.17 -0.53
CA SER A 39 10.26 7.56 -0.93
C SER A 39 11.45 8.43 -0.52
N GLU A 40 11.67 9.53 -1.23
CA GLU A 40 12.68 10.53 -0.90
C GLU A 40 11.99 11.80 -0.43
N ASP A 41 12.44 12.34 0.70
CA ASP A 41 12.00 13.64 1.22
C ASP A 41 12.65 14.80 0.43
N VAL A 42 12.14 16.03 0.60
CA VAL A 42 12.66 17.25 -0.05
C VAL A 42 14.14 17.47 0.24
N PHE A 43 14.61 17.01 1.41
CA PHE A 43 16.01 17.08 1.83
C PHE A 43 16.86 15.87 1.40
N GLY A 44 16.31 14.93 0.62
CA GLY A 44 17.03 13.76 0.12
C GLY A 44 17.11 12.58 1.10
N ASN A 45 16.42 12.64 2.25
CA ASN A 45 16.32 11.51 3.17
C ASN A 45 15.50 10.37 2.56
N GLN A 46 16.00 9.14 2.66
CA GLN A 46 15.29 7.93 2.19
C GLN A 46 14.36 7.42 3.28
N LEU A 47 13.07 7.39 2.98
CA LEU A 47 12.02 6.87 3.86
C LEU A 47 11.52 5.53 3.32
N ALA A 48 11.36 4.54 4.20
CA ALA A 48 10.79 3.24 3.87
C ALA A 48 9.47 3.03 4.61
N ARG A 49 8.44 2.54 3.91
CA ARG A 49 7.13 2.24 4.53
C ARG A 49 7.04 0.76 4.91
N VAL A 50 6.86 0.50 6.20
CA VAL A 50 6.53 -0.84 6.73
C VAL A 50 5.02 -0.99 6.75
N HIS A 51 4.49 -2.00 6.06
CA HIS A 51 3.06 -2.32 6.09
C HIS A 51 2.82 -3.43 7.10
N VAL A 52 2.32 -3.07 8.27
CA VAL A 52 1.93 -4.04 9.30
C VAL A 52 0.55 -4.61 8.94
N GLY A 53 0.41 -5.93 9.00
CA GLY A 53 -0.87 -6.60 8.74
C GLY A 53 -1.89 -6.35 9.86
N LYS A 54 -3.16 -6.71 9.61
CA LYS A 54 -4.19 -6.68 10.66
C LYS A 54 -3.88 -7.72 11.73
N GLN A 55 -3.65 -7.29 12.98
CA GLN A 55 -3.49 -8.17 14.12
C GLN A 55 -4.86 -8.67 14.58
N ARG A 56 -5.11 -9.99 14.52
CA ARG A 56 -6.32 -10.62 15.05
C ARG A 56 -6.03 -11.15 16.45
N THR A 57 -6.47 -10.42 17.47
CA THR A 57 -6.30 -10.80 18.88
C THR A 57 -7.44 -11.69 19.37
N ASP A 58 -8.58 -11.65 18.68
CA ASP A 58 -9.79 -12.39 19.05
C ASP A 58 -9.62 -13.91 18.92
N ASP A 59 -8.76 -14.35 18.00
CA ASP A 59 -8.43 -15.77 17.80
C ASP A 59 -7.49 -16.31 18.90
N ILE A 60 -6.91 -15.43 19.74
CA ILE A 60 -5.91 -15.83 20.73
C ILE A 60 -6.60 -16.31 22.01
N GLN A 61 -6.64 -17.62 22.20
CA GLN A 61 -7.07 -18.19 23.47
C GLN A 61 -5.97 -18.02 24.54
N THR A 62 -6.30 -17.31 25.61
CA THR A 62 -5.41 -17.17 26.77
C THR A 62 -5.33 -18.46 27.59
N ARG A 63 -4.22 -18.65 28.33
CA ARG A 63 -4.05 -19.80 29.22
C ARG A 63 -5.19 -19.86 30.24
N LYS A 64 -5.91 -20.99 30.28
CA LYS A 64 -6.99 -21.25 31.25
C LYS A 64 -6.44 -21.68 32.60
N VAL A 65 -6.00 -20.71 33.40
CA VAL A 65 -5.53 -20.95 34.78
C VAL A 65 -6.70 -21.25 35.73
N LYS A 66 -6.41 -21.94 36.84
CA LYS A 66 -7.44 -22.37 37.80
C LYS A 66 -8.23 -21.21 38.41
N ALA A 67 -7.58 -20.07 38.61
CA ALA A 67 -8.21 -18.86 39.17
C ALA A 67 -9.28 -18.24 38.26
N LEU A 68 -9.24 -18.48 36.94
CA LEU A 68 -10.20 -17.92 35.97
C LEU A 68 -11.36 -18.89 35.66
N LYS A 69 -11.36 -20.09 36.25
CA LYS A 69 -12.43 -21.06 36.06
C LYS A 69 -13.59 -20.67 36.96
N LYS A 70 -14.79 -20.52 36.40
CA LYS A 70 -16.01 -20.31 37.19
C LYS A 70 -16.19 -21.48 38.15
N THR A 71 -16.32 -21.16 39.43
CA THR A 71 -16.71 -22.10 40.46
C THR A 71 -18.20 -21.88 40.75
N PRO A 72 -18.94 -22.94 41.13
CA PRO A 72 -20.38 -22.86 41.36
C PRO A 72 -20.77 -21.84 42.46
N LEU A 73 -19.83 -21.51 43.35
CA LEU A 73 -20.03 -20.55 44.45
C LEU A 73 -20.09 -19.10 43.96
N VAL A 74 -19.43 -18.77 42.85
CA VAL A 74 -19.41 -17.41 42.27
C VAL A 74 -20.59 -17.19 41.32
N GLU A 75 -21.10 -18.25 40.67
CA GLU A 75 -22.31 -18.17 39.83
C GLU A 75 -23.59 -17.96 40.66
N ALA A 76 -23.63 -18.50 41.89
CA ALA A 76 -24.73 -18.23 42.83
C ALA A 76 -24.77 -16.76 43.30
N ALA A 77 -23.61 -16.17 43.60
CA ALA A 77 -23.52 -14.77 44.02
C ALA A 77 -23.87 -13.78 42.90
N ALA A 78 -23.48 -14.07 41.65
CA ALA A 78 -23.81 -13.22 40.50
C ALA A 78 -25.30 -13.26 40.10
N GLY A 79 -26.04 -14.29 40.51
CA GLY A 79 -27.49 -14.38 40.31
C GLY A 79 -28.31 -13.57 41.32
N GLU A 80 -27.78 -13.32 42.51
CA GLU A 80 -28.45 -12.51 43.56
C GLU A 80 -28.35 -11.01 43.27
N ASP A 81 -27.23 -10.52 42.72
CA ASP A 81 -27.07 -9.10 42.36
C ASP A 81 -27.96 -8.67 41.17
N ALA A 82 -28.27 -9.58 40.23
CA ALA A 82 -29.12 -9.28 39.07
C ALA A 82 -30.63 -9.27 39.38
N ALA A 83 -31.06 -9.87 40.50
CA ALA A 83 -32.46 -9.92 40.93
C ALA A 83 -32.87 -8.75 41.83
N MET A 84 -31.91 -7.91 42.24
CA MET A 84 -32.15 -6.74 43.12
C MET A 84 -32.23 -5.41 42.36
N GLU A 85 -32.08 -5.41 41.03
CA GLU A 85 -32.18 -4.23 40.14
C GLU A 85 -33.46 -4.18 39.27
N GLU A 86 -34.44 -5.08 39.47
CA GLU A 86 -35.82 -4.91 38.96
C GLU A 86 -36.79 -4.44 40.06
#